data_AF-X1J399-F1
#
_entry.id   AF-X1J399-F1
#
_cell.length_a   1.000
_cell.length_b   1.000
_cell.length_c   1.000
_cell.angle_alpha   90.00
_cell.angle_beta   90.00
_cell.angle_gamma   90.00
#
_symmetry.space_group_name_H-M   'P 1'
#
loop_
_entity.id
_entity.type
_entity.pdbx_description
1 polymer ?
#
loop_
_entity_poly.entity_id
_entity_poly.type
_entity_poly.pdbx_seq_one_letter_code
_entity_poly.pdbx_strand_id
1 'polypeptide(L)'
;KRKVQRAAMQAFATLQDFPATAKEVIDKFHEIPLYDNGFEQIFDIRDYSDSRRDGFSMLTVQSGLTFQKVLTGEKLKVYQMSGDKAYVYFDYYGGALNWHRSLFDNQDYWTIEDNAIEFRNEAYRIRAATFYALLEAAAVHATKTDIGLQAGDDALATGTRGWVASQDVATMNLAAETILLACANKGYGISPNAATFIVLTPLQLRGRIRQAMNFQMDSYVGSPKHLDYNFQQITTTMLAVTDHYLVILPKKKLKAGYRMEPTT
;
A
#
# COMPACT_ATOMS: atom_id res chain seq x y z
N LYS A 1 42.10 36.97 -33.21
CA LYS A 1 42.70 35.99 -32.27
C LYS A 1 41.69 35.36 -31.27
N ARG A 2 40.62 36.03 -30.83
CA ARG A 2 39.63 35.43 -29.89
C ARG A 2 38.65 34.37 -30.45
N LYS A 3 38.37 34.34 -31.77
CA LYS A 3 37.48 33.32 -32.37
C LYS A 3 38.14 31.94 -32.55
N VAL A 4 39.46 31.90 -32.79
CA VAL A 4 40.20 30.64 -33.00
C VAL A 4 40.36 29.86 -31.69
N GLN A 5 40.51 30.54 -30.55
CA GLN A 5 40.60 29.88 -29.23
C GLN A 5 39.27 29.26 -28.77
N ARG A 6 38.11 29.82 -29.15
CA ARG A 6 36.80 29.21 -28.88
C ARG A 6 36.55 27.97 -29.74
N ALA A 7 37.01 27.97 -31.00
CA ALA A 7 36.96 26.78 -31.85
C ALA A 7 37.92 25.67 -31.36
N ALA A 8 39.09 26.03 -30.81
CA ALA A 8 40.03 25.08 -30.22
C ALA A 8 39.50 24.45 -28.90
N MET A 9 38.74 25.19 -28.08
CA MET A 9 38.08 24.62 -26.89
C MET A 9 36.87 23.74 -27.22
N GLN A 10 36.18 23.96 -28.34
CA GLN A 10 35.12 23.07 -28.81
C GLN A 10 35.64 21.76 -29.45
N ALA A 11 36.93 21.69 -29.79
CA ALA A 11 37.54 20.47 -30.31
C ALA A 11 37.86 19.43 -29.21
N PHE A 12 37.99 19.87 -27.94
CA PHE A 12 38.27 18.99 -26.78
C PHE A 12 37.02 18.42 -26.09
N ALA A 13 35.84 18.54 -26.70
CA ALA A 13 34.58 18.07 -26.11
C ALA A 13 33.77 17.21 -27.09
N THR A 14 34.44 16.28 -27.78
CA THR A 14 33.74 15.22 -28.52
C THR A 14 33.90 13.89 -27.79
N LEU A 15 32.80 13.12 -27.73
CA LEU A 15 32.65 11.83 -27.04
C LEU A 15 33.65 10.71 -27.44
N GLN A 16 34.57 11.01 -28.34
CA GLN A 16 35.60 10.12 -28.90
C GLN A 16 36.96 10.23 -28.16
N ASP A 17 37.15 11.22 -27.28
CA ASP A 17 38.43 11.47 -26.59
C ASP A 17 38.60 10.68 -25.28
N PHE A 18 37.70 9.73 -25.00
CA PHE A 18 37.80 8.83 -23.85
C PHE A 18 38.44 7.50 -24.26
N PRO A 19 39.51 7.03 -23.59
CA PRO A 19 40.13 5.75 -23.89
C PRO A 19 39.13 4.60 -23.67
N ALA A 20 39.04 3.71 -24.66
CA ALA A 20 38.04 2.63 -24.73
C ALA A 20 38.04 1.68 -23.51
N THR A 21 39.14 1.62 -22.76
CA THR A 21 39.32 0.75 -21.59
C THR A 21 38.72 1.27 -20.30
N ALA A 22 38.35 2.56 -20.20
CA ALA A 22 37.69 3.12 -19.01
C ALA A 22 36.15 2.99 -19.08
N LYS A 23 35.60 2.54 -20.21
CA LYS A 23 34.15 2.49 -20.48
C LYS A 23 33.45 1.23 -19.93
N GLU A 24 34.18 0.21 -19.49
CA GLU A 24 33.62 -1.12 -19.23
C GLU A 24 33.72 -1.65 -17.79
N VAL A 25 34.34 -0.94 -16.82
CA VAL A 25 34.53 -1.49 -15.45
C VAL A 25 34.20 -0.51 -14.31
N ILE A 26 33.16 0.31 -14.49
CA ILE A 26 32.37 0.73 -13.32
C ILE A 26 30.99 0.13 -13.56
N ASP A 27 30.92 -1.17 -13.27
CA ASP A 27 29.65 -1.88 -13.10
C ASP A 27 28.85 -1.13 -12.04
N LYS A 28 27.98 -0.23 -12.51
CA LYS A 28 26.96 0.44 -11.72
C LYS A 28 26.01 -0.64 -11.22
N PHE A 29 26.29 -1.20 -10.06
CA PHE A 29 25.25 -1.77 -9.22
C PHE A 29 24.44 -0.61 -8.63
N HIS A 30 23.63 0.04 -9.47
CA HIS A 30 22.48 0.74 -8.95
C HIS A 30 21.53 -0.34 -8.45
N GLU A 31 21.66 -0.69 -7.18
CA GLU A 31 20.59 -1.33 -6.45
C GLU A 31 19.48 -0.28 -6.41
N ILE A 32 18.55 -0.31 -7.37
CA ILE A 32 17.32 0.46 -7.27
C ILE A 32 16.58 -0.21 -6.11
N PRO A 33 16.51 0.39 -4.91
CA PRO A 33 15.69 -0.21 -3.86
C PRO A 33 14.26 -0.22 -4.40
N LEU A 34 13.66 -1.41 -4.42
CA LEU A 34 12.26 -1.56 -4.79
C LEU A 34 11.44 -0.71 -3.83
N TYR A 35 10.81 0.35 -4.31
CA TYR A 35 9.87 1.10 -3.49
C TYR A 35 8.63 0.26 -3.26
N ASP A 36 8.28 0.12 -1.99
CA ASP A 36 7.06 -0.57 -1.62
C ASP A 36 5.86 0.38 -1.78
N ASN A 37 5.22 0.30 -2.95
CA ASN A 37 3.96 0.99 -3.25
C ASN A 37 2.73 0.10 -2.97
N GLY A 38 2.88 -1.01 -2.25
CA GLY A 38 1.77 -1.93 -1.95
C GLY A 38 0.62 -1.25 -1.20
N PHE A 39 0.93 -0.25 -0.37
CA PHE A 39 -0.06 0.52 0.38
C PHE A 39 -1.01 1.33 -0.54
N GLU A 40 -0.61 1.67 -1.76
CA GLU A 40 -1.48 2.38 -2.72
C GLU A 40 -2.62 1.50 -3.25
N GLN A 41 -2.49 0.19 -3.14
CA GLN A 41 -3.59 -0.74 -3.45
C GLN A 41 -4.62 -0.78 -2.31
N ILE A 42 -4.18 -0.45 -1.08
CA ILE A 42 -4.99 -0.46 0.14
C ILE A 42 -5.78 0.85 0.27
N PHE A 43 -5.10 2.00 0.13
CA PHE A 43 -5.70 3.32 0.25
C PHE A 43 -6.18 3.84 -1.11
N ASP A 44 -7.32 4.53 -1.13
CA ASP A 44 -7.70 5.37 -2.27
C ASP A 44 -7.07 6.75 -2.09
N ILE A 45 -5.97 6.97 -2.80
CA ILE A 45 -5.17 8.19 -2.73
C ILE A 45 -5.77 9.24 -3.65
N ARG A 46 -5.89 10.46 -3.14
CA ARG A 46 -6.24 11.65 -3.92
C ARG A 46 -5.09 12.63 -3.96
N ASP A 47 -4.85 13.20 -5.13
CA ASP A 47 -3.89 14.27 -5.30
C ASP A 47 -4.50 15.63 -4.91
N TYR A 48 -3.77 16.38 -4.10
CA TYR A 48 -4.08 17.72 -3.61
C TYR A 48 -2.93 18.71 -3.88
N SER A 49 -2.01 18.39 -4.81
CA SER A 49 -0.83 19.22 -5.11
C SER A 49 -1.20 20.66 -5.55
N ASP A 50 -2.34 20.84 -6.22
CA ASP A 50 -2.85 22.15 -6.64
C ASP A 50 -3.71 22.88 -5.58
N SER A 51 -3.87 22.29 -4.40
CA SER A 51 -4.74 22.81 -3.35
C SER A 51 -3.96 23.55 -2.27
N ARG A 52 -4.45 24.74 -1.90
CA ARG A 52 -3.95 25.51 -0.73
C ARG A 52 -4.54 25.07 0.60
N ARG A 53 -5.28 23.95 0.63
CA ARG A 53 -5.96 23.47 1.84
C ARG A 53 -4.99 22.69 2.72
N ASP A 54 -5.12 22.86 4.04
CA ASP A 54 -4.29 22.17 5.04
C ASP A 54 -4.73 20.75 5.37
N GLY A 55 -5.69 20.23 4.61
CA GLY A 55 -6.25 18.91 4.82
C GLY A 55 -7.43 18.63 3.90
N PHE A 56 -8.11 17.51 4.16
CA PHE A 56 -9.33 17.14 3.47
C PHE A 56 -10.41 16.69 4.46
N SER A 57 -11.66 16.98 4.11
CA SER A 57 -12.81 16.55 4.91
C SER A 57 -13.35 15.23 4.39
N MET A 58 -13.50 14.25 5.28
CA MET A 58 -14.25 13.03 5.04
C MET A 58 -15.67 13.21 5.54
N LEU A 59 -16.64 13.06 4.65
CA LEU A 59 -18.06 13.09 4.99
C LEU A 59 -18.57 11.65 5.02
N THR A 60 -19.02 11.19 6.18
CA THR A 60 -19.73 9.91 6.28
C THR A 60 -21.21 10.19 6.22
N VAL A 61 -21.83 9.95 5.06
CA VAL A 61 -23.26 10.15 4.86
C VAL A 61 -23.95 8.81 4.98
N GLN A 62 -24.88 8.68 5.94
CA GLN A 62 -25.81 7.56 5.97
C GLN A 62 -27.06 7.96 5.19
N SER A 63 -27.35 7.22 4.12
CA SER A 63 -28.55 7.45 3.34
C SER A 63 -29.77 6.95 4.13
N GLY A 64 -30.67 7.86 4.51
CA GLY A 64 -31.94 7.54 5.16
C GLY A 64 -33.02 7.03 4.20
N LEU A 65 -32.69 6.75 2.93
CA LEU A 65 -33.62 6.26 1.92
C LEU A 65 -34.06 4.83 2.26
N THR A 66 -35.26 4.71 2.83
CA THR A 66 -35.93 3.43 3.06
C THR A 66 -37.14 3.32 2.13
N PHE A 67 -37.30 2.17 1.47
CA PHE A 67 -38.47 1.88 0.64
C PHE A 67 -39.48 1.11 1.48
N GLN A 68 -40.59 1.75 1.84
CA GLN A 68 -41.71 1.11 2.52
C GLN A 68 -42.86 0.91 1.52
N LYS A 69 -43.52 -0.26 1.56
CA LYS A 69 -44.77 -0.47 0.83
C LYS A 69 -45.86 0.41 1.47
N VAL A 70 -46.25 1.45 0.76
CA VAL A 70 -47.32 2.38 1.17
C VAL A 70 -48.62 1.92 0.53
N LEU A 71 -49.65 1.64 1.34
CA LEU A 71 -50.99 1.34 0.84
C LEU A 71 -51.64 2.61 0.27
N THR A 72 -52.57 2.46 -0.67
CA THR A 72 -53.25 3.61 -1.31
C THR A 72 -53.93 4.49 -0.26
N GLY A 73 -53.42 5.71 -0.06
CA GLY A 73 -53.93 6.70 0.89
C GLY A 73 -53.08 6.93 2.15
N GLU A 74 -52.01 6.15 2.37
CA GLU A 74 -51.12 6.34 3.53
C GLU A 74 -50.05 7.42 3.28
N LYS A 75 -49.67 8.16 4.33
CA LYS A 75 -48.60 9.17 4.25
C LYS A 75 -47.23 8.49 4.29
N LEU A 76 -46.38 8.81 3.33
CA LEU A 76 -45.00 8.31 3.25
C LEU A 76 -44.14 8.97 4.34
N LYS A 77 -43.51 8.17 5.20
CA LYS A 77 -42.56 8.66 6.21
C LYS A 77 -41.21 8.93 5.53
N VAL A 78 -40.82 10.20 5.46
CA VAL A 78 -39.51 10.61 4.95
C VAL A 78 -38.53 10.67 6.12
N TYR A 79 -37.46 9.88 6.05
CA TYR A 79 -36.38 9.91 7.03
C TYR A 79 -35.28 10.89 6.59
N GLN A 80 -34.75 11.66 7.54
CA GLN A 80 -33.71 12.67 7.27
C GLN A 80 -32.35 11.98 7.02
N MET A 81 -31.57 12.51 6.06
CA MET A 81 -30.16 12.15 5.91
C MET A 81 -29.34 12.75 7.05
N SER A 82 -28.60 11.91 7.77
CA SER A 82 -27.60 12.32 8.76
C SER A 82 -26.20 11.98 8.27
N GLY A 83 -25.21 12.76 8.70
CA GLY A 83 -23.82 12.47 8.39
C GLY A 83 -22.83 13.24 9.26
N ASP A 84 -21.72 12.58 9.55
CA ASP A 84 -20.63 13.14 10.34
C ASP A 84 -19.51 13.64 9.42
N LYS A 85 -18.94 14.79 9.77
CA LYS A 85 -17.79 15.39 9.07
C LYS A 85 -16.54 15.24 9.93
N ALA A 86 -15.56 14.49 9.45
CA ALA A 86 -14.22 14.44 10.03
C ALA A 86 -13.27 15.25 9.15
N TYR A 87 -12.37 16.04 9.75
CA TYR A 87 -11.32 16.77 9.03
C TYR A 87 -9.97 16.14 9.34
N VAL A 88 -9.23 15.76 8.30
CA VAL A 88 -7.89 15.18 8.40
C VAL A 88 -6.88 16.22 7.93
N TYR A 89 -5.95 16.59 8.80
CA TYR A 89 -4.86 17.53 8.50
C TYR A 89 -3.72 16.82 7.76
N PHE A 90 -2.95 17.59 6.97
CA PHE A 90 -1.72 17.09 6.37
C PHE A 90 -0.55 17.19 7.34
N ASP A 91 0.22 16.11 7.47
CA ASP A 91 1.50 16.11 8.17
C ASP A 91 2.64 16.52 7.21
N TYR A 92 3.59 17.29 7.73
CA TYR A 92 4.73 17.79 6.96
C TYR A 92 6.00 17.02 7.32
N TYR A 93 6.69 16.52 6.30
CA TYR A 93 8.00 15.86 6.42
C TYR A 93 9.05 16.70 5.69
N GLY A 94 10.15 17.03 6.37
CA GLY A 94 11.27 17.78 5.81
C GLY A 94 12.49 16.90 5.61
N GLY A 95 13.18 17.09 4.48
CA GLY A 95 14.47 16.46 4.19
C GLY A 95 15.42 17.47 3.56
N ALA A 96 16.73 17.27 3.75
CA ALA A 96 17.77 18.13 3.19
C ALA A 96 18.88 17.29 2.56
N LEU A 97 19.37 17.75 1.41
CA LEU A 97 20.56 17.25 0.76
C LEU A 97 21.72 18.20 1.02
N ASN A 98 22.87 17.66 1.41
CA ASN A 98 24.08 18.43 1.60
C ASN A 98 25.15 17.96 0.62
N TRP A 99 25.65 18.87 -0.22
CA TRP A 99 26.75 18.61 -1.14
C TRP A 99 27.98 19.39 -0.71
N HIS A 100 29.13 18.71 -0.67
CA HIS A 100 30.39 19.38 -0.43
C HIS A 100 30.89 20.05 -1.73
N ARG A 101 31.46 21.26 -1.60
CA ARG A 101 31.93 22.05 -2.75
C ARG A 101 32.94 21.31 -3.63
N SER A 102 33.76 20.44 -3.04
CA SER A 102 34.72 19.64 -3.79
C SER A 102 34.09 18.74 -4.86
N LEU A 103 32.82 18.33 -4.71
CA LEU A 103 32.12 17.54 -5.73
C LEU A 103 31.93 18.33 -7.02
N PHE A 104 31.70 19.65 -6.91
CA PHE A 104 31.60 20.54 -8.06
C PHE A 104 32.98 20.87 -8.64
N ASP A 105 33.97 21.08 -7.77
CA ASP A 105 35.34 21.39 -8.18
C ASP A 105 35.99 20.20 -8.91
N ASN A 106 35.65 18.96 -8.52
CA ASN A 106 36.13 17.71 -9.13
C ASN A 106 35.30 17.27 -10.35
N GLN A 107 34.17 17.93 -10.65
CA GLN A 107 33.24 17.54 -11.71
C GLN A 107 32.66 16.12 -11.52
N ASP A 108 32.51 15.69 -10.27
CA ASP A 108 31.96 14.39 -9.88
C ASP A 108 30.42 14.38 -10.00
N TYR A 109 29.89 14.85 -11.14
CA TYR A 109 28.46 15.08 -11.37
C TYR A 109 27.61 13.81 -11.19
N TRP A 110 28.19 12.64 -11.40
CA TRP A 110 27.52 11.36 -11.18
C TRP A 110 27.17 11.14 -9.70
N THR A 111 28.06 11.49 -8.77
CA THR A 111 27.77 11.34 -7.32
C THR A 111 26.68 12.30 -6.84
N ILE A 112 26.58 13.47 -7.47
CA ILE A 112 25.54 14.47 -7.17
C ILE A 112 24.18 13.93 -7.62
N GLU A 113 24.12 13.33 -8.81
CA GLU A 113 22.91 12.68 -9.32
C GLU A 113 22.49 11.48 -8.46
N ASP A 114 23.44 10.61 -8.10
CA ASP A 114 23.19 9.42 -7.26
C ASP A 114 22.64 9.82 -5.88
N ASN A 115 23.22 10.84 -5.23
CA ASN A 115 22.72 11.39 -3.97
C ASN A 115 21.28 11.94 -4.11
N ALA A 116 20.97 12.57 -5.24
CA ALA A 116 19.63 13.10 -5.48
C ALA A 116 18.60 11.98 -5.72
N ILE A 117 19.01 10.89 -6.37
CA ILE A 117 18.19 9.68 -6.52
C ILE A 117 17.96 9.05 -5.13
N GLU A 118 19.01 8.89 -4.33
CA GLU A 118 18.90 8.30 -2.98
C GLU A 118 17.99 9.11 -2.05
N PHE A 119 18.08 10.44 -2.06
CA PHE A 119 17.17 11.30 -1.29
C PHE A 119 15.70 11.08 -1.66
N ARG A 120 15.43 10.96 -2.96
CA ARG A 120 14.09 10.61 -3.43
C ARG A 120 13.70 9.24 -2.94
N ASN A 121 14.66 8.31 -2.92
CA ASN A 121 14.41 6.98 -2.43
C ASN A 121 13.96 6.95 -0.97
N GLU A 122 14.67 7.70 -0.15
CA GLU A 122 14.37 7.85 1.27
C GLU A 122 13.02 8.54 1.51
N ALA A 123 12.66 9.54 0.69
CA ALA A 123 11.35 10.18 0.77
C ALA A 123 10.20 9.18 0.50
N TYR A 124 10.32 8.31 -0.50
CA TYR A 124 9.32 7.26 -0.76
C TYR A 124 9.31 6.17 0.32
N ARG A 125 10.48 5.82 0.88
CA ARG A 125 10.59 4.86 1.97
C ARG A 125 9.86 5.33 3.23
N ILE A 126 10.11 6.59 3.64
CA ILE A 126 9.44 7.19 4.80
C ILE A 126 7.94 7.26 4.57
N ARG A 127 7.51 7.66 3.36
CA ARG A 127 6.08 7.68 2.99
C ARG A 127 5.43 6.30 3.21
N ALA A 128 6.02 5.25 2.64
CA ALA A 128 5.49 3.89 2.81
C ALA A 128 5.45 3.49 4.29
N ALA A 129 6.52 3.73 5.04
CA ALA A 129 6.60 3.43 6.47
C ALA A 129 5.50 4.13 7.28
N THR A 130 5.19 5.40 7.00
CA THR A 130 4.11 6.12 7.66
C THR A 130 2.74 5.50 7.40
N PHE A 131 2.44 5.11 6.15
CA PHE A 131 1.15 4.47 5.82
C PHE A 131 1.00 3.10 6.46
N TYR A 132 2.07 2.29 6.50
CA TYR A 132 2.05 1.00 7.17
C TYR A 132 1.93 1.15 8.70
N ALA A 133 2.62 2.11 9.31
CA ALA A 133 2.47 2.41 10.73
C ALA A 133 1.03 2.86 11.08
N LEU A 134 0.35 3.59 10.18
CA LEU A 134 -1.06 3.95 10.36
C LEU A 134 -1.97 2.72 10.34
N LEU A 135 -1.69 1.72 9.50
CA LEU A 135 -2.44 0.47 9.47
C LEU A 135 -2.23 -0.34 10.75
N GLU A 136 -1.01 -0.39 11.27
CA GLU A 136 -0.69 -1.05 12.55
C GLU A 136 -1.36 -0.35 13.73
N ALA A 137 -1.28 0.99 13.80
CA ALA A 137 -1.98 1.76 14.82
C ALA A 137 -3.50 1.55 14.75
N ALA A 138 -4.05 1.44 13.53
CA ALA A 138 -5.46 1.15 13.33
C ALA A 138 -5.84 -0.30 13.69
N ALA A 139 -4.89 -1.24 13.78
CA ALA A 139 -5.13 -2.60 14.24
C ALA A 139 -5.27 -2.64 15.78
N VAL A 140 -4.46 -1.87 16.50
CA VAL A 140 -4.46 -1.78 17.98
C VAL A 140 -5.66 -1.00 18.54
N HIS A 141 -6.38 -0.23 17.70
CA HIS A 141 -7.51 0.57 18.16
C HIS A 141 -8.69 -0.30 18.64
N ALA A 142 -9.18 -0.04 19.86
CA ALA A 142 -10.14 -0.83 20.66
C ALA A 142 -11.50 -1.19 20.02
N THR A 143 -11.76 -0.76 18.80
CA THR A 143 -12.97 -1.06 18.01
C THR A 143 -12.73 -2.10 16.91
N LYS A 144 -11.52 -2.66 16.80
CA LYS A 144 -11.23 -3.78 15.91
C LYS A 144 -11.08 -5.07 16.70
N THR A 145 -11.67 -6.12 16.17
CA THR A 145 -11.63 -7.46 16.73
C THR A 145 -10.34 -8.13 16.29
N ASP A 146 -9.37 -8.24 17.19
CA ASP A 146 -8.30 -9.22 17.02
C ASP A 146 -8.95 -10.59 16.93
N ILE A 147 -8.81 -11.24 15.78
CA ILE A 147 -9.38 -12.56 15.54
C ILE A 147 -8.34 -13.56 15.99
N GLY A 148 -8.68 -14.30 17.06
CA GLY A 148 -7.89 -15.44 17.49
C GLY A 148 -7.75 -16.47 16.37
N LEU A 149 -6.59 -17.10 16.30
CA LEU A 149 -6.31 -18.14 15.32
C LEU A 149 -7.35 -19.27 15.47
N GLN A 150 -8.04 -19.60 14.37
CA GLN A 150 -9.13 -20.59 14.37
C GLN A 150 -8.60 -22.02 14.54
N ALA A 151 -9.47 -23.02 14.66
CA ALA A 151 -9.02 -24.41 14.60
C ALA A 151 -8.71 -24.81 13.13
N GLY A 152 -7.68 -25.63 12.92
CA GLY A 152 -7.44 -26.28 11.62
C GLY A 152 -8.42 -27.43 11.40
N ASP A 153 -8.43 -27.98 10.19
CA ASP A 153 -9.28 -29.13 9.84
C ASP A 153 -8.93 -30.35 10.71
N ASP A 154 -9.94 -30.92 11.37
CA ASP A 154 -9.84 -32.10 12.25
C ASP A 154 -9.37 -33.36 11.51
N ALA A 155 -9.51 -33.40 10.17
CA ALA A 155 -9.01 -34.49 9.34
C ALA A 155 -7.47 -34.50 9.23
N LEU A 156 -6.78 -33.41 9.62
CA LEU A 156 -5.34 -33.27 9.53
C LEU A 156 -4.70 -33.33 10.92
N ALA A 157 -3.58 -34.04 11.04
CA ALA A 157 -2.84 -34.09 12.30
C ALA A 157 -2.32 -32.71 12.70
N THR A 158 -2.56 -32.32 13.95
CA THR A 158 -2.12 -31.05 14.55
C THR A 158 -0.64 -30.81 14.32
N GLY A 159 -0.28 -29.59 13.91
CA GLY A 159 1.12 -29.21 13.65
C GLY A 159 1.67 -29.64 12.28
N THR A 160 0.89 -30.36 11.47
CA THR A 160 1.26 -30.63 10.07
C THR A 160 1.12 -29.35 9.24
N ARG A 161 1.94 -29.21 8.19
CA ARG A 161 1.88 -28.07 7.25
C ARG A 161 0.47 -27.81 6.70
N GLY A 162 -0.28 -28.86 6.37
CA GLY A 162 -1.67 -28.75 5.92
C GLY A 162 -2.61 -28.25 7.00
N TRP A 163 -2.43 -28.69 8.26
CA TRP A 163 -3.22 -28.24 9.39
C TRP A 163 -3.03 -26.73 9.64
N VAL A 164 -1.78 -26.26 9.66
CA VAL A 164 -1.46 -24.83 9.81
C VAL A 164 -2.05 -24.00 8.66
N ALA A 165 -1.98 -24.48 7.42
CA ALA A 165 -2.56 -23.79 6.27
C ALA A 165 -4.09 -23.71 6.36
N SER A 166 -4.76 -24.81 6.74
CA SER A 166 -6.23 -24.82 6.94
C SER A 166 -6.66 -23.86 8.04
N GLN A 167 -5.86 -23.75 9.11
CA GLN A 167 -6.08 -22.84 10.23
C GLN A 167 -6.05 -21.38 9.80
N ASP A 168 -5.05 -21.01 8.99
CA ASP A 168 -4.92 -19.67 8.44
C ASP A 168 -6.09 -19.35 7.50
N VAL A 169 -6.51 -20.31 6.66
CA VAL A 169 -7.67 -20.12 5.76
C VAL A 169 -8.95 -19.85 6.56
N ALA A 170 -9.24 -20.67 7.58
CA ALA A 170 -10.43 -20.48 8.41
C ALA A 170 -10.41 -19.11 9.13
N THR A 171 -9.24 -18.70 9.61
CA THR A 171 -9.04 -17.38 10.24
C THR A 171 -9.25 -16.23 9.25
N MET A 172 -8.75 -16.37 8.02
CA MET A 172 -8.95 -15.37 6.95
C MET A 172 -10.43 -15.26 6.54
N ASN A 173 -11.13 -16.38 6.41
CA ASN A 173 -12.56 -16.38 6.07
C ASN A 173 -13.38 -15.70 7.17
N LEU A 174 -13.11 -15.99 8.45
CA LEU A 174 -13.77 -15.34 9.58
C LEU A 174 -13.48 -13.82 9.61
N ALA A 175 -12.25 -13.42 9.26
CA ALA A 175 -11.89 -12.00 9.15
C ALA A 175 -12.68 -11.28 8.05
N ALA A 176 -12.78 -11.89 6.86
CA ALA A 176 -13.57 -11.34 5.77
C ALA A 176 -15.06 -11.26 6.14
N GLU A 177 -15.62 -12.31 6.75
CA GLU A 177 -17.00 -12.31 7.24
C GLU A 177 -17.25 -11.18 8.24
N THR A 178 -16.38 -11.04 9.24
CA THR A 178 -16.49 -9.99 10.28
C THR A 178 -16.46 -8.60 9.66
N ILE A 179 -15.56 -8.36 8.69
CA ILE A 179 -15.49 -7.08 7.96
C ILE A 179 -16.76 -6.85 7.15
N LEU A 180 -17.29 -7.87 6.47
CA LEU A 180 -18.52 -7.75 5.68
C LEU A 180 -19.73 -7.47 6.56
N LEU A 181 -19.89 -8.16 7.69
CA LEU A 181 -20.97 -7.91 8.65
C LEU A 181 -20.84 -6.52 9.26
N ALA A 182 -19.63 -6.08 9.60
CA ALA A 182 -19.40 -4.72 10.08
C ALA A 182 -19.69 -3.65 9.00
N CYS A 183 -19.58 -4.00 7.72
CA CYS A 183 -19.91 -3.13 6.60
C CYS A 183 -21.34 -3.30 6.08
N ALA A 184 -22.06 -4.32 6.55
CA ALA A 184 -23.44 -4.56 6.20
C ALA A 184 -24.27 -3.34 6.61
N ASN A 185 -25.18 -2.93 5.75
CA ASN A 185 -26.07 -1.77 5.96
C ASN A 185 -25.38 -0.40 6.02
N LYS A 186 -24.05 -0.30 5.81
CA LYS A 186 -23.34 0.99 5.71
C LYS A 186 -23.36 1.61 4.31
N GLY A 187 -24.06 0.98 3.35
CA GLY A 187 -24.24 1.52 2.00
C GLY A 187 -23.03 1.39 1.06
N TYR A 188 -22.02 0.58 1.39
CA TYR A 188 -20.81 0.43 0.57
C TYR A 188 -20.99 -0.41 -0.70
N GLY A 189 -22.15 -1.05 -0.87
CA GLY A 189 -22.47 -1.91 -2.01
C GLY A 189 -21.53 -3.11 -2.13
N ILE A 190 -21.14 -3.70 -1.00
CA ILE A 190 -20.21 -4.83 -0.94
C ILE A 190 -21.03 -6.11 -0.92
N SER A 191 -20.71 -7.04 -1.82
CA SER A 191 -21.21 -8.41 -1.79
C SER A 191 -20.06 -9.38 -1.56
N PRO A 192 -20.29 -10.54 -0.91
CA PRO A 192 -19.27 -11.57 -0.71
C PRO A 192 -18.52 -11.96 -1.99
N ASN A 193 -19.23 -12.04 -3.12
CA ASN A 193 -18.68 -12.51 -4.39
C ASN A 193 -17.89 -11.44 -5.16
N ALA A 194 -18.19 -10.15 -4.94
CA ALA A 194 -17.54 -9.04 -5.65
C ALA A 194 -16.43 -8.36 -4.84
N ALA A 195 -16.30 -8.69 -3.54
CA ALA A 195 -15.30 -8.10 -2.67
C ALA A 195 -13.95 -8.82 -2.82
N THR A 196 -12.91 -8.06 -3.20
CA THR A 196 -11.52 -8.52 -3.09
C THR A 196 -10.89 -7.91 -1.84
N PHE A 197 -10.45 -8.76 -0.94
CA PHE A 197 -9.73 -8.39 0.27
C PHE A 197 -8.23 -8.43 0.04
N ILE A 198 -7.50 -7.54 0.70
CA ILE A 198 -6.04 -7.52 0.70
C ILE A 198 -5.57 -8.15 2.00
N VAL A 199 -4.64 -9.10 1.87
CA VAL A 199 -3.95 -9.71 2.99
C VAL A 199 -2.56 -9.11 3.01
N LEU A 200 -2.35 -8.19 3.94
CA LEU A 200 -1.06 -7.55 4.15
C LEU A 200 -0.24 -8.44 5.09
N THR A 201 0.86 -8.97 4.58
CA THR A 201 1.70 -9.95 5.27
C THR A 201 3.12 -9.41 5.48
N PRO A 202 3.71 -9.58 6.67
CA PRO A 202 5.15 -9.37 6.83
C PRO A 202 5.94 -10.45 6.08
N LEU A 203 7.18 -10.15 5.71
CA LEU A 203 8.02 -11.03 4.89
C LEU A 203 8.17 -12.44 5.47
N GLN A 204 8.27 -12.56 6.79
CA GLN A 204 8.46 -13.80 7.54
C GLN A 204 7.28 -14.77 7.35
N LEU A 205 6.06 -14.24 7.21
CA LEU A 205 4.84 -15.02 7.04
C LEU A 205 4.45 -15.26 5.58
N ARG A 206 5.18 -14.66 4.62
CA ARG A 206 4.86 -14.74 3.19
C ARG A 206 4.66 -16.18 2.72
N GLY A 207 5.59 -17.07 3.09
CA GLY A 207 5.55 -18.47 2.66
C GLY A 207 4.38 -19.26 3.23
N ARG A 208 4.00 -18.96 4.49
CA ARG A 208 2.86 -19.59 5.19
C ARG A 208 1.53 -19.14 4.59
N ILE A 209 1.33 -17.83 4.41
CA ILE A 209 0.09 -17.28 3.85
C ILE A 209 -0.09 -17.66 2.38
N ARG A 210 1.00 -17.72 1.60
CA ARG A 210 0.93 -18.19 0.22
C ARG A 210 0.49 -19.67 0.13
N GLN A 211 0.82 -20.48 1.12
CA GLN A 211 0.35 -21.86 1.18
C GLN A 211 -1.14 -21.91 1.53
N ALA A 212 -1.57 -21.12 2.52
CA ALA A 212 -2.98 -20.97 2.87
C ALA A 212 -3.83 -20.53 1.67
N MET A 213 -3.40 -19.53 0.90
CA MET A 213 -4.11 -19.05 -0.30
C MET A 213 -4.19 -20.05 -1.47
N ASN A 214 -3.38 -21.10 -1.44
CA ASN A 214 -3.40 -22.18 -2.41
C ASN A 214 -3.86 -23.51 -1.80
N PHE A 215 -4.36 -23.49 -0.57
CA PHE A 215 -4.87 -24.67 0.10
C PHE A 215 -6.17 -25.12 -0.58
N GLN A 216 -6.19 -26.36 -1.04
CA GLN A 216 -7.31 -26.98 -1.75
C GLN A 216 -8.08 -27.89 -0.80
N MET A 217 -9.38 -28.05 -1.06
CA MET A 217 -10.21 -28.99 -0.29
C MET A 217 -9.77 -30.44 -0.51
N ASP A 218 -9.48 -30.82 -1.76
CA ASP A 218 -9.00 -32.14 -2.14
C ASP A 218 -7.61 -32.08 -2.77
N SER A 219 -6.87 -33.19 -2.72
CA SER A 219 -5.48 -33.30 -3.18
C SER A 219 -5.29 -33.43 -4.70
N TYR A 220 -6.29 -33.07 -5.50
CA TYR A 220 -6.23 -33.16 -6.97
C TYR A 220 -6.18 -31.78 -7.66
N VAL A 221 -5.55 -31.75 -8.83
CA VAL A 221 -5.41 -30.55 -9.66
C VAL A 221 -6.79 -30.10 -10.15
N GLY A 222 -7.21 -28.89 -9.75
CA GLY A 222 -8.53 -28.34 -10.07
C GLY A 222 -9.55 -28.42 -8.95
N SER A 223 -9.20 -29.00 -7.79
CA SER A 223 -10.03 -28.92 -6.59
C SER A 223 -10.34 -27.45 -6.24
N PRO A 224 -11.58 -27.15 -5.81
CA PRO A 224 -11.92 -25.87 -5.22
C PRO A 224 -10.93 -25.51 -4.10
N LYS A 225 -10.63 -24.22 -4.01
CA LYS A 225 -9.86 -23.69 -2.88
C LYS A 225 -10.73 -23.75 -1.63
N HIS A 226 -10.12 -24.00 -0.49
CA HIS A 226 -10.82 -23.98 0.81
C HIS A 226 -11.22 -22.57 1.27
N LEU A 227 -10.92 -21.58 0.45
CA LEU A 227 -11.01 -20.17 0.77
C LEU A 227 -12.24 -19.59 0.05
N ASP A 228 -13.15 -19.00 0.81
CA ASP A 228 -14.52 -18.69 0.34
C ASP A 228 -14.63 -17.31 -0.33
N TYR A 229 -13.70 -16.39 -0.02
CA TYR A 229 -13.69 -15.02 -0.51
C TYR A 229 -12.57 -14.77 -1.53
N ASN A 230 -12.51 -13.61 -2.17
CA ASN A 230 -11.37 -13.28 -3.03
C ASN A 230 -10.31 -12.55 -2.20
N PHE A 231 -9.09 -13.11 -2.09
CA PHE A 231 -7.96 -12.44 -1.45
C PHE A 231 -6.80 -12.19 -2.42
N GLN A 232 -6.13 -11.07 -2.21
CA GLN A 232 -4.87 -10.72 -2.85
C GLN A 232 -3.80 -10.52 -1.77
N GLN A 233 -2.68 -11.22 -1.88
CA GLN A 233 -1.56 -11.03 -0.96
C GLN A 233 -0.72 -9.82 -1.37
N ILE A 234 -0.42 -8.97 -0.39
CA ILE A 234 0.61 -7.95 -0.50
C ILE A 234 1.63 -8.22 0.60
N THR A 235 2.91 -8.35 0.22
CA THR A 235 3.99 -8.53 1.17
C THR A 235 4.81 -7.26 1.27
N THR A 236 5.08 -6.83 2.50
CA THR A 236 5.89 -5.65 2.79
C THR A 236 6.99 -6.00 3.80
N THR A 237 8.10 -5.30 3.72
CA THR A 237 9.18 -5.31 4.73
C THR A 237 9.07 -4.14 5.71
N MET A 238 8.08 -3.26 5.54
CA MET A 238 7.94 -2.00 6.30
C MET A 238 6.98 -2.10 7.48
N LEU A 239 6.35 -3.27 7.70
CA LEU A 239 5.62 -3.55 8.93
C LEU A 239 6.60 -3.79 10.09
N ALA A 240 6.32 -3.19 11.25
CA ALA A 240 7.04 -3.46 12.49
C ALA A 240 6.65 -4.83 13.08
N VAL A 241 5.40 -5.24 12.83
CA VAL A 241 4.86 -6.54 13.22
C VAL A 241 5.44 -7.67 12.38
N THR A 242 5.76 -8.79 13.03
CA THR A 242 6.30 -9.99 12.35
C THR A 242 5.52 -11.28 12.60
N ASP A 243 4.58 -11.29 13.55
CA ASP A 243 3.90 -12.47 14.07
C ASP A 243 2.43 -12.59 13.62
N HIS A 244 1.81 -11.51 13.15
CA HIS A 244 0.46 -11.50 12.62
C HIS A 244 0.35 -10.85 11.23
N TYR A 245 -0.78 -11.07 10.57
CA TYR A 245 -1.11 -10.51 9.25
C TYR A 245 -2.42 -9.72 9.34
N LEU A 246 -2.61 -8.77 8.42
CA LEU A 246 -3.78 -7.90 8.41
C LEU A 246 -4.67 -8.24 7.21
N VAL A 247 -5.96 -8.40 7.45
CA VAL A 247 -6.99 -8.54 6.39
C VAL A 247 -7.72 -7.22 6.24
N ILE A 248 -7.74 -6.68 5.02
CA ILE A 248 -8.19 -5.31 4.75
C ILE A 248 -9.14 -5.29 3.55
N LEU A 249 -10.24 -4.53 3.68
CA LEU A 249 -11.08 -4.17 2.54
C LEU A 249 -10.58 -2.85 1.90
N PRO A 250 -10.07 -2.88 0.66
CA PRO A 250 -9.40 -1.72 0.05
C PRO A 250 -10.34 -0.58 -0.38
N LYS A 251 -9.78 0.63 -0.54
CA LYS A 251 -10.30 1.81 -1.28
C LYS A 251 -11.65 2.42 -0.86
N LYS A 252 -12.37 1.84 0.10
CA LYS A 252 -13.66 2.35 0.59
C LYS A 252 -13.49 3.46 1.63
N LYS A 253 -13.45 3.11 2.92
CA LYS A 253 -13.20 4.08 4.00
C LYS A 253 -11.75 4.53 4.08
N LEU A 254 -10.83 3.75 3.54
CA LEU A 254 -9.40 4.04 3.52
C LEU A 254 -9.11 5.05 2.41
N LYS A 255 -9.03 6.33 2.80
CA LYS A 255 -8.68 7.45 1.92
C LYS A 255 -7.36 8.05 2.37
N ALA A 256 -6.50 8.40 1.42
CA ALA A 256 -5.26 9.11 1.65
C ALA A 256 -5.19 10.33 0.74
N GLY A 257 -4.35 11.31 1.10
CA GLY A 257 -4.15 12.52 0.30
C GLY A 257 -2.68 12.84 0.17
N TYR A 258 -2.22 13.13 -1.05
CA TYR A 258 -0.89 13.65 -1.30
C TYR A 258 -0.97 15.14 -1.60
N ARG A 259 -0.14 15.94 -0.93
CA ARG A 259 -0.02 17.38 -1.19
C ARG A 259 1.27 17.75 -1.93
N MET A 260 2.25 16.86 -1.92
CA MET A 260 3.51 17.07 -2.64
C MET A 260 4.03 15.73 -3.13
N GLU A 261 4.25 15.65 -4.43
CA GLU A 261 5.08 14.62 -5.03
C GLU A 261 6.50 15.20 -5.20
N PRO A 262 7.54 14.48 -4.76
CA PRO A 262 8.92 14.88 -5.07
C PRO A 262 9.17 14.66 -6.56
N THR A 263 8.71 15.59 -7.39
CA THR A 263 9.05 15.69 -8.81
C THR A 263 10.35 16.49 -8.96
N THR A 264 11.18 16.05 -9.89
CA THR A 264 12.47 16.66 -10.28
C THR A 264 12.40 18.16 -10.52
#